data_AF-A0A6G3LFN5-F1
#
_entry.id   AF-A0A6G3LFN5-F1
#
_cell.length_a   1.000
_cell.length_b   1.000
_cell.length_c   1.000
_cell.angle_alpha   90.00
_cell.angle_beta   90.00
_cell.angle_gamma   90.00
#
_symmetry.space_group_name_H-M   'P 1'
#
loop_
_entity.id
_entity.type
_entity.pdbx_description
1 polymer ?
#
loop_
_entity_poly.entity_id
_entity_poly.type
_entity_poly.pdbx_seq_one_letter_code
_entity_poly.pdbx_strand_id
1 'polypeptide(L)'
;FVDFSEDYGHVVEKHSVFKQLQRYGFWRKNKVILVTSAGQPDRATRRFVRRLNEELKLPVYILADSDPYGFYIYSVFKIGSITLSYESERLATPKARFLGVTMSDVFGDDVPLGEIHLTPEEAKQSNPDKLRKEKKERFLKALKELGYKGKLTKEPFMTSEERRNFIIKAKEKDLERAVELVGDKVYRSFVGEQLKTTRSGKKSVKRSPGYQWFQDPKWIKEIGIFFLTHSKLEIEAMASKGLKFLADDYLPRKIETNDWLD
;
A
#
# COMPACT_ATOMS: atom_id res chain seq x y z
N PHE A 1 6.93 -7.71 30.33
CA PHE A 1 6.23 -8.82 29.65
C PHE A 1 6.67 -10.08 30.36
N VAL A 2 5.76 -10.84 30.98
CA VAL A 2 6.11 -11.83 32.03
C VAL A 2 6.26 -13.26 31.48
N ASP A 3 5.65 -13.59 30.34
CA ASP A 3 5.85 -14.87 29.63
C ASP A 3 5.88 -14.60 28.13
N PHE A 4 7.02 -14.80 27.46
CA PHE A 4 7.13 -14.62 26.02
C PHE A 4 8.15 -15.59 25.42
N SER A 5 7.72 -16.48 24.51
CA SER A 5 8.65 -17.31 23.73
C SER A 5 9.20 -16.50 22.54
N GLU A 6 10.44 -16.74 22.15
CA GLU A 6 11.19 -15.93 21.17
C GLU A 6 10.62 -15.95 19.73
N ASP A 7 9.59 -16.75 19.46
CA ASP A 7 9.05 -17.00 18.11
C ASP A 7 7.91 -16.06 17.67
N TYR A 8 7.45 -15.12 18.51
CA TYR A 8 6.23 -14.37 18.19
C TYR A 8 6.47 -13.10 17.35
N GLY A 9 5.91 -12.97 16.16
CA GLY A 9 5.99 -11.73 15.35
C GLY A 9 4.63 -11.26 14.83
N HIS A 10 4.55 -10.03 14.30
CA HIS A 10 3.46 -9.44 13.48
C HIS A 10 2.38 -8.64 14.24
N VAL A 11 1.91 -7.52 13.65
CA VAL A 11 1.00 -6.50 14.21
C VAL A 11 -0.05 -6.10 13.14
N VAL A 12 -1.29 -6.59 13.22
CA VAL A 12 -2.26 -6.46 12.10
C VAL A 12 -3.25 -5.30 12.23
N GLU A 13 -3.08 -4.27 11.38
CA GLU A 13 -3.92 -3.06 11.39
C GLU A 13 -5.07 -3.05 10.37
N LYS A 14 -6.01 -3.99 10.44
CA LYS A 14 -7.39 -3.64 10.03
C LYS A 14 -8.38 -4.37 10.89
N HIS A 15 -9.34 -3.64 11.46
CA HIS A 15 -10.29 -4.17 12.45
C HIS A 15 -11.11 -5.36 11.93
N SER A 16 -11.58 -5.31 10.68
CA SER A 16 -12.37 -6.39 10.09
C SER A 16 -11.54 -7.64 9.85
N VAL A 17 -10.38 -7.51 9.21
CA VAL A 17 -9.43 -8.61 8.97
C VAL A 17 -8.90 -9.18 10.29
N PHE A 18 -8.61 -8.32 11.26
CA PHE A 18 -8.22 -8.71 12.61
C PHE A 18 -9.23 -9.67 13.23
N LYS A 19 -10.53 -9.32 13.21
CA LYS A 19 -11.59 -10.19 13.74
C LYS A 19 -11.64 -11.53 13.03
N GLN A 20 -11.44 -11.55 11.72
CA GLN A 20 -11.44 -12.78 10.94
C GLN A 20 -10.22 -13.67 11.30
N LEU A 21 -9.01 -13.11 11.33
CA LEU A 21 -7.79 -13.83 11.71
C LEU A 21 -7.82 -14.32 13.17
N GLN A 22 -8.42 -13.53 14.06
CA GLN A 22 -8.64 -13.91 15.45
C GLN A 22 -9.56 -15.14 15.54
N ARG A 23 -10.69 -15.12 14.83
CA ARG A 23 -11.64 -16.25 14.77
C ARG A 23 -11.02 -17.49 14.13
N TYR A 24 -10.15 -17.30 13.13
CA TYR A 24 -9.41 -18.39 12.50
C TYR A 24 -8.36 -19.03 13.42
N GLY A 25 -7.92 -18.32 14.46
CA GLY A 25 -6.84 -18.78 15.34
C GLY A 25 -5.44 -18.60 14.74
N PHE A 26 -5.27 -17.69 13.78
CA PHE A 26 -3.98 -17.41 13.12
C PHE A 26 -2.85 -17.12 14.12
N TRP A 27 -3.18 -16.42 15.21
CA TRP A 27 -2.26 -16.09 16.31
C TRP A 27 -1.74 -17.29 17.09
N ARG A 28 -2.54 -18.36 17.23
CA ARG A 28 -2.09 -19.61 17.87
C ARG A 28 -1.23 -20.42 16.92
N LYS A 29 -1.68 -20.56 15.68
CA LYS A 29 -1.03 -21.39 14.67
C LYS A 29 0.36 -20.87 14.30
N ASN A 30 0.47 -19.56 14.08
CA ASN A 30 1.70 -18.93 13.61
C ASN A 30 2.49 -18.25 14.73
N LYS A 31 2.04 -18.38 15.99
CA LYS A 31 2.59 -17.66 17.15
C LYS A 31 2.71 -16.16 16.84
N VAL A 32 1.60 -15.41 16.78
CA VAL A 32 1.64 -13.98 16.39
C VAL A 32 0.87 -13.09 17.36
N ILE A 33 1.27 -11.83 17.51
CA ILE A 33 0.50 -10.85 18.32
C ILE A 33 -0.34 -9.95 17.41
N LEU A 34 -1.60 -10.32 17.18
CA LEU A 34 -2.48 -9.42 16.43
C LEU A 34 -2.75 -8.14 17.24
N VAL A 35 -2.56 -6.96 16.62
CA VAL A 35 -2.83 -5.64 17.21
C VAL A 35 -3.47 -4.75 16.14
N THR A 36 -4.64 -4.19 16.43
CA THR A 36 -5.39 -3.30 15.53
C THR A 36 -5.52 -1.90 16.13
N SER A 37 -5.40 -0.84 15.32
CA SER A 37 -5.78 0.53 15.71
C SER A 37 -7.17 0.95 15.25
N ALA A 38 -7.88 0.08 14.50
CA ALA A 38 -9.18 0.40 13.90
C ALA A 38 -9.16 1.68 13.04
N GLY A 39 -8.14 1.84 12.20
CA GLY A 39 -7.92 3.02 11.37
C GLY A 39 -6.67 3.78 11.83
N GLN A 40 -6.70 5.12 11.74
CA GLN A 40 -5.52 5.92 12.06
C GLN A 40 -5.00 5.62 13.47
N PRO A 41 -3.71 5.25 13.62
CA PRO A 41 -3.22 4.71 14.88
C PRO A 41 -3.05 5.79 15.94
N ASP A 42 -3.67 5.55 17.09
CA ASP A 42 -3.57 6.41 18.26
C ASP A 42 -2.20 6.29 18.95
N ARG A 43 -1.92 7.20 19.89
CA ARG A 43 -0.61 7.25 20.57
C ARG A 43 -0.34 5.98 21.38
N ALA A 44 -1.37 5.41 22.02
CA ALA A 44 -1.24 4.23 22.85
C ALA A 44 -0.86 3.00 22.01
N THR A 45 -1.58 2.75 20.90
CA THR A 45 -1.26 1.64 19.99
C THR A 45 0.13 1.78 19.41
N ARG A 46 0.50 2.99 18.96
CA ARG A 46 1.85 3.26 18.41
C ARG A 46 2.95 2.98 19.44
N ARG A 47 2.77 3.46 20.68
CA ARG A 47 3.72 3.19 21.77
C ARG A 47 3.82 1.69 22.06
N PHE A 48 2.69 0.99 22.08
CA PHE A 48 2.65 -0.45 22.33
C PHE A 48 3.42 -1.22 21.25
N VAL A 49 3.12 -0.97 19.98
CA VAL A 49 3.81 -1.59 18.84
C VAL A 49 5.32 -1.32 18.85
N ARG A 50 5.72 -0.09 19.17
CA ARG A 50 7.13 0.24 19.30
C ARG A 50 7.81 -0.54 20.41
N ARG A 51 7.19 -0.65 21.59
CA ARG A 51 7.75 -1.42 22.72
C ARG A 51 7.92 -2.90 22.37
N LEU A 52 6.97 -3.48 21.64
CA LEU A 52 7.11 -4.85 21.11
C LEU A 52 8.34 -4.97 20.20
N ASN A 53 8.60 -3.96 19.35
CA ASN A 53 9.77 -3.98 18.48
C ASN A 53 11.10 -3.70 19.19
N GLU A 54 11.15 -2.74 20.11
CA GLU A 54 12.39 -2.30 20.76
C GLU A 54 12.75 -3.15 21.98
N GLU A 55 11.78 -3.47 22.84
CA GLU A 55 12.01 -4.21 24.09
C GLU A 55 12.05 -5.73 23.84
N LEU A 56 11.12 -6.24 23.02
CA LEU A 56 11.01 -7.68 22.74
C LEU A 56 11.66 -8.09 21.41
N LYS A 57 12.22 -7.14 20.64
CA LYS A 57 12.90 -7.39 19.35
C LYS A 57 12.02 -8.05 18.28
N LEU A 58 10.70 -7.96 18.41
CA LEU A 58 9.77 -8.63 17.50
C LEU A 58 9.62 -7.87 16.19
N PRO A 59 9.57 -8.56 15.04
CA PRO A 59 9.33 -7.92 13.77
C PRO A 59 7.88 -7.41 13.68
N VAL A 60 7.74 -6.16 13.24
CA VAL A 60 6.45 -5.48 13.07
C VAL A 60 6.11 -5.43 11.59
N TYR A 61 5.03 -6.08 11.22
CA TYR A 61 4.48 -6.08 9.87
C TYR A 61 3.12 -5.43 9.90
N ILE A 62 2.91 -4.41 9.08
CA ILE A 62 1.64 -3.67 8.98
C ILE A 62 0.88 -4.18 7.76
N LEU A 63 -0.42 -4.39 7.96
CA LEU A 63 -1.35 -4.87 6.95
C LEU A 63 -2.47 -3.84 6.82
N ALA A 64 -2.63 -3.22 5.65
CA ALA A 64 -3.64 -2.21 5.36
C ALA A 64 -4.23 -2.40 3.94
N ASP A 65 -5.14 -1.51 3.56
CA ASP A 65 -5.73 -1.50 2.22
C ASP A 65 -4.73 -1.09 1.14
N SER A 66 -5.00 -1.55 -0.09
CA SER A 66 -4.19 -1.24 -1.27
C SER A 66 -4.61 0.11 -1.84
N ASP A 67 -4.38 1.17 -1.07
CA ASP A 67 -4.69 2.54 -1.45
C ASP A 67 -3.77 3.58 -0.76
N PRO A 68 -3.79 4.85 -1.21
CA PRO A 68 -2.95 5.89 -0.63
C PRO A 68 -3.22 6.19 0.85
N TYR A 69 -4.41 5.85 1.37
CA TYR A 69 -4.73 6.03 2.78
C TYR A 69 -4.14 4.90 3.63
N GLY A 70 -4.18 3.65 3.18
CA GLY A 70 -3.50 2.51 3.80
C GLY A 70 -1.99 2.74 3.89
N PHE A 71 -1.40 3.25 2.80
CA PHE A 71 0.02 3.63 2.80
C PHE A 71 0.32 4.77 3.78
N TYR A 72 -0.57 5.75 3.88
CA TYR A 72 -0.43 6.81 4.88
C TYR A 72 -0.50 6.26 6.32
N ILE A 73 -1.42 5.33 6.62
CA ILE A 73 -1.49 4.71 7.95
C ILE A 73 -0.17 4.00 8.29
N TYR A 74 0.38 3.24 7.33
CA TYR A 74 1.70 2.64 7.49
C TYR A 74 2.78 3.68 7.84
N SER A 75 2.81 4.82 7.14
CA SER A 75 3.78 5.88 7.47
C SER A 75 3.62 6.41 8.90
N VAL A 76 2.40 6.50 9.42
CA VAL A 76 2.19 6.94 10.81
C VAL A 76 2.76 5.94 11.81
N PHE A 77 2.71 4.63 11.55
CA PHE A 77 3.41 3.64 12.37
C PHE A 77 4.93 3.78 12.25
N LYS A 78 5.45 3.89 11.01
CA LYS A 78 6.89 3.84 10.76
C LYS A 78 7.62 5.09 11.25
N ILE A 79 7.08 6.27 10.96
CA ILE A 79 7.76 7.56 11.15
C ILE A 79 6.98 8.54 12.05
N GLY A 80 5.70 8.26 12.29
CA GLY A 80 4.83 9.13 13.06
C GLY A 80 4.10 10.20 12.25
N SER A 81 3.31 11.01 12.96
CA SER A 81 2.54 12.09 12.32
C SER A 81 3.44 13.30 12.12
N ILE A 82 3.47 13.81 10.89
CA ILE A 82 4.30 14.96 10.48
C ILE A 82 4.01 16.20 11.34
N THR A 83 2.75 16.38 11.77
CA THR A 83 2.33 17.49 12.63
C THR A 83 2.91 17.43 14.04
N LEU A 84 3.46 16.29 14.47
CA LEU A 84 3.93 16.02 15.83
C LEU A 84 5.34 15.38 15.78
N SER A 85 6.30 16.05 15.15
CA SER A 85 7.68 15.58 14.99
C SER A 85 8.34 15.21 16.32
N TYR A 86 8.15 16.02 17.37
CA TYR A 86 8.72 15.77 18.71
C TYR A 86 8.19 14.50 19.39
N GLU A 87 6.92 14.13 19.17
CA GLU A 87 6.35 12.91 19.75
C GLU A 87 6.69 11.66 18.90
N SER A 88 7.03 11.88 17.63
CA SER A 88 7.31 10.81 16.69
C SER A 88 8.59 10.05 17.06
N GLU A 89 9.59 10.72 17.65
CA GLU A 89 10.79 10.06 18.17
C GLU A 89 10.52 9.01 19.24
N ARG A 90 9.38 9.07 19.94
CA ARG A 90 8.99 8.12 21.00
C ARG A 90 7.86 7.17 20.62
N LEU A 91 7.16 7.44 19.52
CA LEU A 91 5.97 6.70 19.10
C LEU A 91 6.12 5.99 17.75
N ALA A 92 7.07 6.40 16.93
CA ALA A 92 7.35 5.76 15.65
C ALA A 92 8.09 4.43 15.85
N THR A 93 7.85 3.48 14.93
CA THR A 93 8.55 2.18 14.85
C THR A 93 9.27 2.10 13.49
N PRO A 94 10.49 2.64 13.36
CA PRO A 94 11.18 2.75 12.07
C PRO A 94 11.42 1.43 11.35
N LYS A 95 11.50 0.33 12.10
CA LYS A 95 11.68 -1.05 11.58
C LYS A 95 10.37 -1.73 11.16
N ALA A 96 9.24 -1.01 11.21
CA ALA A 96 7.97 -1.53 10.73
C ALA A 96 8.03 -1.73 9.21
N ARG A 97 7.51 -2.87 8.74
CA ARG A 97 7.47 -3.26 7.33
C ARG A 97 6.04 -3.31 6.85
N PHE A 98 5.76 -2.81 5.66
CA PHE A 98 4.45 -2.92 5.04
C PHE A 98 4.33 -4.28 4.35
N LEU A 99 3.52 -5.17 4.92
CA LEU A 99 3.32 -6.51 4.38
C LEU A 99 2.34 -6.53 3.22
N GLY A 100 1.40 -5.58 3.19
CA GLY A 100 0.41 -5.46 2.11
C GLY A 100 -0.90 -4.90 2.62
N VAL A 101 -1.96 -4.91 1.83
CA VAL A 101 -2.00 -5.34 0.44
C VAL A 101 -1.29 -4.31 -0.44
N THR A 102 -0.28 -4.73 -1.20
CA THR A 102 0.43 -3.86 -2.15
C THR A 102 -0.30 -3.84 -3.49
N MET A 103 -0.08 -2.81 -4.31
CA MET A 103 -0.68 -2.74 -5.64
C MET A 103 -0.17 -3.90 -6.52
N SER A 104 1.10 -4.28 -6.39
CA SER A 104 1.67 -5.43 -7.09
C SER A 104 1.14 -6.78 -6.59
N ASP A 105 0.65 -6.89 -5.34
CA ASP A 105 -0.08 -8.10 -4.90
C ASP A 105 -1.39 -8.28 -5.67
N VAL A 106 -2.04 -7.17 -6.03
CA VAL A 106 -3.34 -7.17 -6.70
C VAL A 106 -3.17 -7.30 -8.20
N PHE A 107 -2.37 -6.42 -8.81
CA PHE A 107 -2.26 -6.24 -10.25
C PHE A 107 -1.06 -6.95 -10.88
N GLY A 108 -0.10 -7.40 -10.05
CA GLY A 108 1.21 -7.85 -10.51
C GLY A 108 2.12 -6.67 -10.87
N ASP A 109 3.38 -6.99 -11.16
CA ASP A 109 4.31 -6.01 -11.72
C ASP A 109 3.97 -5.67 -13.19
N ASP A 110 3.46 -6.67 -13.93
CA ASP A 110 3.01 -6.49 -15.31
C ASP A 110 1.49 -6.29 -15.38
N VAL A 111 1.05 -5.04 -15.17
CA VAL A 111 -0.38 -4.71 -15.17
C VAL A 111 -1.02 -5.07 -16.52
N PRO A 112 -2.14 -5.83 -16.52
CA PRO A 112 -2.89 -6.15 -17.74
C PRO A 112 -3.41 -4.88 -18.43
N LEU A 113 -3.32 -4.82 -19.77
CA LEU A 113 -3.73 -3.62 -20.53
C LEU A 113 -5.18 -3.21 -20.25
N GLY A 114 -6.09 -4.17 -20.10
CA GLY A 114 -7.50 -3.91 -19.80
C GLY A 114 -7.75 -3.20 -18.47
N GLU A 115 -6.81 -3.29 -17.52
CA GLU A 115 -6.90 -2.71 -16.18
C GLU A 115 -6.21 -1.34 -16.07
N ILE A 116 -5.52 -0.92 -17.14
CA ILE A 116 -4.93 0.42 -17.25
C ILE A 116 -6.06 1.44 -17.46
N HIS A 117 -6.03 2.49 -16.63
CA HIS A 117 -7.05 3.52 -16.63
C HIS A 117 -6.97 4.43 -17.85
N LEU A 118 -8.13 4.64 -18.48
CA LEU A 118 -8.36 5.68 -19.46
C LEU A 118 -9.41 6.66 -18.93
N THR A 119 -9.19 7.94 -19.15
CA THR A 119 -10.21 8.96 -18.92
C THR A 119 -11.38 8.75 -19.88
N PRO A 120 -12.58 9.27 -19.57
CA PRO A 120 -13.72 9.16 -20.48
C PRO A 120 -13.48 9.78 -21.87
N GLU A 121 -12.57 10.75 -21.98
CA GLU A 121 -12.18 11.39 -23.24
C GLU A 121 -11.21 10.50 -24.03
N GLU A 122 -10.21 9.94 -23.35
CA GLU A 122 -9.26 8.99 -23.93
C GLU A 122 -9.95 7.71 -24.43
N ALA A 123 -10.93 7.20 -23.69
CA ALA A 123 -11.68 6.00 -24.05
C ALA A 123 -12.54 6.18 -25.33
N LYS A 124 -12.86 7.42 -25.71
CA LYS A 124 -13.61 7.75 -26.94
C LYS A 124 -12.72 7.83 -28.18
N GLN A 125 -11.40 7.81 -28.03
CA GLN A 125 -10.48 7.85 -29.17
C GLN A 125 -10.52 6.55 -29.96
N SER A 126 -10.19 6.61 -31.26
CA SER A 126 -10.32 5.49 -32.19
C SER A 126 -9.47 4.25 -31.85
N ASN A 127 -8.49 4.33 -30.94
CA ASN A 127 -7.68 3.18 -30.54
C ASN A 127 -7.25 3.21 -29.05
N PRO A 128 -8.11 2.74 -28.13
CA PRO A 128 -7.84 2.77 -26.68
C PRO A 128 -6.69 1.84 -26.26
N ASP A 129 -6.48 0.72 -26.97
CA ASP A 129 -5.43 -0.25 -26.62
C ASP A 129 -4.03 0.26 -26.96
N LYS A 130 -3.90 1.05 -28.04
CA LYS A 130 -2.65 1.76 -28.33
C LYS A 130 -2.27 2.70 -27.19
N LEU A 131 -3.23 3.48 -26.69
CA LEU A 131 -3.00 4.41 -25.59
C LEU A 131 -2.62 3.70 -24.28
N ARG A 132 -3.24 2.55 -23.99
CA ARG A 132 -2.87 1.71 -22.83
C ARG A 132 -1.41 1.23 -22.93
N LYS A 133 -0.96 0.83 -24.11
CA LYS A 133 0.44 0.45 -24.35
C LYS A 133 1.40 1.63 -24.12
N GLU A 134 1.07 2.80 -24.65
CA GLU A 134 1.87 4.02 -24.46
C GLU A 134 1.98 4.40 -22.97
N LYS A 135 0.88 4.33 -22.21
CA LYS A 135 0.90 4.56 -20.75
C LYS A 135 1.76 3.53 -20.02
N LYS A 136 1.70 2.25 -20.42
CA LYS A 136 2.52 1.17 -19.85
C LYS A 136 4.02 1.40 -20.13
N GLU A 137 4.38 1.76 -21.35
CA GLU A 137 5.76 2.09 -21.72
C GLU A 137 6.28 3.29 -20.94
N ARG A 138 5.46 4.33 -20.79
CA ARG A 138 5.77 5.50 -19.96
C ARG A 138 6.02 5.13 -18.52
N PHE A 139 5.17 4.28 -17.94
CA PHE A 139 5.33 3.77 -16.58
C PHE A 139 6.67 3.06 -16.40
N LEU A 140 7.03 2.14 -17.32
CA LEU A 140 8.30 1.43 -17.26
C LEU A 140 9.51 2.36 -17.40
N LYS A 141 9.42 3.37 -18.27
CA LYS A 141 10.47 4.39 -18.42
C LYS A 141 10.63 5.21 -17.14
N ALA A 142 9.52 5.71 -16.58
CA ALA A 142 9.52 6.48 -15.35
C ALA A 142 10.10 5.68 -14.16
N LEU A 143 9.76 4.39 -14.03
CA LEU A 143 10.35 3.54 -12.99
C LEU A 143 11.88 3.46 -13.08
N LYS A 144 12.42 3.28 -14.30
CA LYS A 144 13.86 3.22 -14.52
C LYS A 144 14.54 4.54 -14.19
N GLU A 145 13.95 5.66 -14.63
CA GLU A 145 14.46 7.02 -14.37
C GLU A 145 14.44 7.36 -12.87
N LEU A 146 13.43 6.89 -12.14
CA LEU A 146 13.29 7.06 -10.69
C LEU A 146 14.09 6.03 -9.88
N GLY A 147 14.95 5.24 -10.53
CA GLY A 147 15.94 4.41 -9.87
C GLY A 147 15.48 3.01 -9.44
N TYR A 148 14.34 2.52 -9.93
CA TYR A 148 13.92 1.15 -9.69
C TYR A 148 14.84 0.16 -10.44
N LYS A 149 15.53 -0.70 -9.70
CA LYS A 149 16.49 -1.69 -10.22
C LYS A 149 16.02 -3.14 -10.08
N GLY A 150 14.85 -3.36 -9.48
CA GLY A 150 14.30 -4.70 -9.25
C GLY A 150 13.84 -5.37 -10.55
N LYS A 151 13.77 -6.70 -10.56
CA LYS A 151 13.09 -7.43 -11.62
C LYS A 151 11.57 -7.26 -11.43
N LEU A 152 10.85 -7.08 -12.54
CA LEU A 152 9.39 -6.99 -12.58
C LEU A 152 8.83 -8.37 -12.90
N THR A 153 8.74 -9.24 -11.90
CA THR A 153 8.37 -10.65 -12.07
C THR A 153 7.26 -11.09 -11.12
N LYS A 154 6.71 -10.17 -10.31
CA LYS A 154 5.67 -10.50 -9.35
C LYS A 154 4.34 -10.73 -10.06
N GLU A 155 3.81 -11.92 -9.87
CA GLU A 155 2.46 -12.29 -10.33
C GLU A 155 1.40 -11.84 -9.31
N PRO A 156 0.21 -11.44 -9.77
CA PRO A 156 -0.87 -11.07 -8.86
C PRO A 156 -1.42 -12.30 -8.12
N PHE A 157 -1.85 -12.08 -6.88
CA PHE A 157 -2.53 -13.09 -6.08
C PHE A 157 -4.00 -13.32 -6.47
N MET A 158 -4.58 -12.38 -7.22
CA MET A 158 -5.94 -12.47 -7.75
C MET A 158 -5.91 -12.61 -9.27
N THR A 159 -6.90 -13.28 -9.83
CA THR A 159 -7.13 -13.27 -11.28
C THR A 159 -7.81 -11.97 -11.70
N SER A 160 -7.71 -11.61 -12.99
CA SER A 160 -8.45 -10.46 -13.53
C SER A 160 -9.95 -10.56 -13.31
N GLU A 161 -10.52 -11.77 -13.29
CA GLU A 161 -11.94 -12.00 -13.06
C GLU A 161 -12.35 -11.72 -11.63
N GLU A 162 -11.62 -12.26 -10.65
CA GLU A 162 -11.84 -11.99 -9.23
C GLU A 162 -11.71 -10.50 -8.93
N ARG A 163 -10.69 -9.84 -9.49
CA ARG A 163 -10.46 -8.40 -9.29
C ARG A 163 -11.63 -7.53 -9.70
N ARG A 164 -12.31 -7.84 -10.81
CA ARG A 164 -13.44 -7.03 -11.31
C ARG A 164 -14.54 -6.82 -10.28
N ASN A 165 -14.73 -7.77 -9.37
CA ASN A 165 -15.79 -7.71 -8.36
C ASN A 165 -15.43 -6.84 -7.15
N PHE A 166 -14.13 -6.55 -6.96
CA PHE A 166 -13.63 -5.88 -5.76
C PHE A 166 -12.88 -4.58 -6.03
N ILE A 167 -12.48 -4.33 -7.28
CA ILE A 167 -11.83 -3.08 -7.66
C ILE A 167 -12.80 -1.92 -7.46
N ILE A 168 -12.34 -0.92 -6.72
CA ILE A 168 -13.03 0.34 -6.53
C ILE A 168 -12.26 1.42 -7.31
N LYS A 169 -12.97 2.24 -8.08
CA LYS A 169 -12.34 3.35 -8.79
C LYS A 169 -11.87 4.43 -7.81
N ALA A 170 -10.63 4.88 -7.96
CA ALA A 170 -10.05 5.94 -7.14
C ALA A 170 -10.76 7.28 -7.38
N LYS A 171 -10.96 8.04 -6.30
CA LYS A 171 -11.53 9.40 -6.32
C LYS A 171 -10.40 10.43 -6.45
N GLU A 172 -10.76 11.69 -6.78
CA GLU A 172 -9.80 12.80 -6.84
C GLU A 172 -9.00 12.95 -5.54
N LYS A 173 -9.65 12.79 -4.38
CA LYS A 173 -8.97 12.83 -3.06
C LYS A 173 -7.92 11.72 -2.88
N ASP A 174 -8.15 10.53 -3.46
CA ASP A 174 -7.20 9.42 -3.39
C ASP A 174 -5.94 9.77 -4.23
N LEU A 175 -6.14 10.32 -5.44
CA LEU A 175 -5.05 10.82 -6.29
C LEU A 175 -4.28 11.96 -5.62
N GLU A 176 -4.99 12.92 -5.02
CA GLU A 176 -4.39 14.00 -4.24
C GLU A 176 -3.49 13.44 -3.14
N ARG A 177 -3.97 12.44 -2.39
CA ARG A 177 -3.21 11.81 -1.32
C ARG A 177 -1.97 11.09 -1.87
N ALA A 178 -2.10 10.32 -2.95
CA ALA A 178 -0.96 9.66 -3.58
C ALA A 178 0.13 10.65 -4.01
N VAL A 179 -0.25 11.76 -4.66
CA VAL A 179 0.69 12.82 -5.04
C VAL A 179 1.32 13.51 -3.82
N GLU A 180 0.60 13.61 -2.71
CA GLU A 180 1.17 14.10 -1.46
C GLU A 180 2.28 13.17 -0.93
N LEU A 181 2.07 11.85 -1.01
CA LEU A 181 3.04 10.84 -0.56
C LEU A 181 4.32 10.87 -1.39
N VAL A 182 4.26 10.78 -2.73
CA VAL A 182 5.45 10.66 -3.58
C VAL A 182 5.95 11.98 -4.18
N GLY A 183 5.12 13.01 -4.17
CA GLY A 183 5.44 14.31 -4.72
C GLY A 183 5.03 14.51 -6.18
N ASP A 184 4.93 15.78 -6.59
CA ASP A 184 4.41 16.15 -7.91
C ASP A 184 5.36 15.80 -9.06
N LYS A 185 6.68 15.79 -8.81
CA LYS A 185 7.70 15.39 -9.78
C LYS A 185 7.57 13.91 -10.17
N VAL A 186 7.36 13.05 -9.17
CA VAL A 186 7.17 11.60 -9.38
C VAL A 186 5.88 11.37 -10.16
N TYR A 187 4.78 11.99 -9.73
CA TYR A 187 3.50 11.93 -10.44
C TYR A 187 3.62 12.34 -11.92
N ARG A 188 4.26 13.49 -12.18
CA ARG A 188 4.46 14.00 -13.55
C ARG A 188 5.28 13.04 -14.40
N SER A 189 6.22 12.30 -13.82
CA SER A 189 7.02 11.31 -14.56
C SER A 189 6.15 10.16 -15.06
N PHE A 190 5.21 9.69 -14.23
CA PHE A 190 4.27 8.62 -14.60
C PHE A 190 3.14 9.06 -15.53
N VAL A 191 2.52 10.21 -15.26
CA VAL A 191 1.29 10.64 -15.94
C VAL A 191 1.58 11.64 -17.07
N GLY A 192 2.68 12.38 -16.97
CA GLY A 192 3.09 13.41 -17.94
C GLY A 192 2.56 14.81 -17.70
N GLU A 193 1.52 14.91 -16.91
CA GLU A 193 0.84 16.15 -16.61
C GLU A 193 0.91 16.46 -15.12
N GLN A 194 0.60 17.70 -14.76
CA GLN A 194 0.46 18.08 -13.37
C GLN A 194 -0.94 17.79 -12.87
N LEU A 195 -1.05 17.30 -11.63
CA LEU A 195 -2.35 17.10 -11.00
C LEU A 195 -3.04 18.45 -10.79
N LYS A 196 -4.20 18.62 -11.43
CA LYS A 196 -5.09 19.76 -11.23
C LYS A 196 -6.16 19.35 -10.22
N THR A 197 -6.21 20.05 -9.10
CA THR A 197 -7.20 19.83 -8.03
C THR A 197 -8.25 20.93 -8.08
N THR A 198 -9.51 20.59 -7.84
CA THR A 198 -10.58 21.59 -7.75
C THR A 198 -10.93 21.85 -6.29
N ARG A 199 -10.62 23.05 -5.77
CA ARG A 199 -11.09 23.50 -4.45
C ARG A 199 -11.96 24.73 -4.59
N SER A 200 -13.17 24.66 -4.05
CA SER A 200 -14.15 25.75 -4.08
C SER A 200 -14.37 26.33 -5.49
N GLY A 201 -14.43 25.44 -6.51
CA GLY A 201 -14.63 25.82 -7.92
C GLY A 201 -13.38 26.34 -8.65
N LYS A 202 -12.24 26.54 -7.96
CA LYS A 202 -10.99 26.97 -8.60
C LYS A 202 -10.06 25.78 -8.83
N LYS A 203 -9.55 25.65 -10.06
CA LYS A 203 -8.52 24.67 -10.41
C LYS A 203 -7.15 25.21 -9.98
N SER A 204 -6.43 24.47 -9.16
CA SER A 204 -5.06 24.77 -8.77
C SER A 204 -4.16 23.56 -9.03
N VAL A 205 -2.87 23.81 -9.27
CA VAL A 205 -1.88 22.75 -9.40
C VAL A 205 -1.42 22.32 -8.01
N LYS A 206 -1.53 21.02 -7.70
CA LYS A 206 -0.98 20.50 -6.44
C LYS A 206 0.54 20.40 -6.57
N ARG A 207 1.25 21.13 -5.69
CA ARG A 207 2.70 21.02 -5.52
C ARG A 207 2.96 20.32 -4.19
N SER A 208 3.75 19.25 -4.23
CA SER A 208 4.17 18.52 -3.04
C SER A 208 5.57 18.00 -3.26
N PRO A 209 6.53 18.28 -2.35
CA PRO A 209 7.86 17.69 -2.45
C PRO A 209 7.84 16.16 -2.31
N GLY A 210 6.72 15.59 -1.83
CA GLY A 210 6.66 14.19 -1.42
C GLY A 210 7.28 13.99 -0.05
N TYR A 211 6.96 12.87 0.58
CA TYR A 211 7.62 12.42 1.79
C TYR A 211 8.88 11.65 1.43
N GLN A 212 9.96 11.92 2.17
CA GLN A 212 11.28 11.31 1.93
C GLN A 212 11.23 9.77 1.88
N TRP A 213 10.43 9.15 2.75
CA TRP A 213 10.31 7.69 2.88
C TRP A 213 9.57 7.05 1.70
N PHE A 214 8.68 7.80 1.05
CA PHE A 214 8.00 7.36 -0.17
C PHE A 214 8.83 7.61 -1.44
N GLN A 215 10.06 8.15 -1.30
CA GLN A 215 11.01 8.24 -2.40
C GLN A 215 11.77 6.92 -2.64
N ASP A 216 11.55 5.89 -1.80
CA ASP A 216 12.10 4.56 -2.07
C ASP A 216 11.55 4.04 -3.41
N PRO A 217 12.40 3.55 -4.33
CA PRO A 217 11.95 3.06 -5.63
C PRO A 217 10.89 1.96 -5.56
N LYS A 218 10.86 1.14 -4.50
CA LYS A 218 9.82 0.12 -4.29
C LYS A 218 8.48 0.78 -3.98
N TRP A 219 8.44 1.80 -3.13
CA TRP A 219 7.21 2.58 -2.86
C TRP A 219 6.74 3.34 -4.09
N ILE A 220 7.67 3.96 -4.81
CA ILE A 220 7.40 4.63 -6.08
C ILE A 220 6.76 3.66 -7.09
N LYS A 221 7.22 2.40 -7.14
CA LYS A 221 6.61 1.37 -7.98
C LYS A 221 5.14 1.14 -7.62
N GLU A 222 4.85 0.88 -6.35
CA GLU A 222 3.47 0.60 -5.91
C GLU A 222 2.53 1.78 -6.19
N ILE A 223 2.97 3.00 -5.90
CA ILE A 223 2.16 4.20 -6.15
C ILE A 223 2.06 4.49 -7.66
N GLY A 224 3.10 4.15 -8.43
CA GLY A 224 3.06 4.19 -9.89
C GLY A 224 2.02 3.24 -10.48
N ILE A 225 1.91 2.01 -9.96
CA ILE A 225 0.86 1.05 -10.35
C ILE A 225 -0.52 1.66 -10.03
N PHE A 226 -0.67 2.31 -8.87
CA PHE A 226 -1.90 3.04 -8.55
C PHE A 226 -2.22 4.16 -9.53
N PHE A 227 -1.24 4.95 -9.96
CA PHE A 227 -1.45 5.96 -11.01
C PHE A 227 -1.77 5.36 -12.38
N LEU A 228 -1.30 4.14 -12.66
CA LEU A 228 -1.59 3.47 -13.92
C LEU A 228 -3.02 2.91 -13.96
N THR A 229 -3.50 2.35 -12.84
CA THR A 229 -4.82 1.67 -12.76
C THR A 229 -5.95 2.55 -12.26
N HIS A 230 -5.65 3.66 -11.57
CA HIS A 230 -6.63 4.50 -10.85
C HIS A 230 -7.66 3.68 -10.06
N SER A 231 -7.18 2.60 -9.47
CA SER A 231 -7.99 1.59 -8.82
C SER A 231 -7.44 1.32 -7.43
N LYS A 232 -8.35 1.06 -6.50
CA LYS A 232 -8.02 0.66 -5.13
C LYS A 232 -8.73 -0.63 -4.77
N LEU A 233 -8.16 -1.34 -3.80
CA LEU A 233 -8.70 -2.59 -3.33
C LEU A 233 -8.64 -2.64 -1.81
N GLU A 234 -9.78 -2.96 -1.20
CA GLU A 234 -9.85 -3.23 0.23
C GLU A 234 -9.30 -4.62 0.52
N ILE A 235 -8.57 -4.78 1.62
CA ILE A 235 -8.02 -6.08 2.00
C ILE A 235 -9.10 -7.16 2.21
N GLU A 236 -10.34 -6.77 2.49
CA GLU A 236 -11.47 -7.69 2.59
C GLU A 236 -11.71 -8.46 1.28
N ALA A 237 -11.29 -7.91 0.14
CA ALA A 237 -11.31 -8.60 -1.15
C ALA A 237 -10.30 -9.76 -1.24
N MET A 238 -9.21 -9.70 -0.48
CA MET A 238 -8.29 -10.84 -0.35
C MET A 238 -8.88 -11.88 0.60
N ALA A 239 -9.60 -11.44 1.63
CA ALA A 239 -10.32 -12.32 2.55
C ALA A 239 -11.53 -13.01 1.89
N SER A 240 -12.16 -12.38 0.90
CA SER A 240 -13.32 -12.94 0.18
C SER A 240 -12.94 -14.11 -0.74
N LYS A 241 -11.69 -14.18 -1.23
CA LYS A 241 -11.11 -15.38 -1.87
C LYS A 241 -11.09 -16.58 -0.90
N GLY A 242 -11.18 -16.28 0.40
CA GLY A 242 -11.32 -17.22 1.49
C GLY A 242 -10.42 -16.83 2.63
N LEU A 243 -10.94 -16.82 3.86
CA LEU A 243 -10.13 -16.58 5.06
C LEU A 243 -8.94 -17.56 5.14
N LYS A 244 -9.13 -18.79 4.66
CA LYS A 244 -8.06 -19.78 4.53
C LYS A 244 -6.94 -19.33 3.59
N PHE A 245 -7.27 -18.74 2.44
CA PHE A 245 -6.26 -18.19 1.53
C PHE A 245 -5.46 -17.06 2.19
N LEU A 246 -6.15 -16.13 2.86
CA LEU A 246 -5.47 -15.02 3.55
C LEU A 246 -4.53 -15.54 4.67
N ALA A 247 -5.01 -16.48 5.48
CA ALA A 247 -4.32 -16.95 6.68
C ALA A 247 -3.25 -18.03 6.41
N ASP A 248 -3.45 -18.90 5.43
CA ASP A 248 -2.58 -20.06 5.19
C ASP A 248 -1.69 -19.94 3.94
N ASP A 249 -1.98 -19.01 3.03
CA ASP A 249 -1.18 -18.82 1.81
C ASP A 249 -0.61 -17.40 1.76
N TYR A 250 -1.47 -16.38 1.66
CA TYR A 250 -1.02 -15.00 1.44
C TYR A 250 -0.07 -14.47 2.54
N LEU A 251 -0.52 -14.43 3.81
CA LEU A 251 0.30 -13.86 4.88
C LEU A 251 1.59 -14.67 5.10
N PRO A 252 1.55 -16.01 5.28
CA PRO A 252 2.78 -16.79 5.46
C PRO A 252 3.75 -16.65 4.29
N ARG A 253 3.27 -16.78 3.05
CA ARG A 253 4.12 -16.69 1.84
C ARG A 253 4.84 -15.35 1.77
N LYS A 254 4.14 -14.22 1.99
CA LYS A 254 4.78 -12.90 1.94
C LYS A 254 5.85 -12.71 3.01
N ILE A 255 5.64 -13.28 4.19
CA ILE A 255 6.61 -13.22 5.29
C ILE A 255 7.83 -14.08 4.97
N GLU A 256 7.62 -15.34 4.57
CA GLU A 256 8.69 -16.29 4.23
C GLU A 256 9.55 -15.80 3.07
N THR A 257 8.94 -15.23 2.03
CA THR A 257 9.67 -14.68 0.88
C THR A 257 10.22 -13.27 1.09
N ASN A 258 10.02 -12.69 2.29
CA ASN A 258 10.35 -11.28 2.58
C ASN A 258 9.77 -10.28 1.56
N ASP A 259 8.57 -10.57 1.04
CA ASP A 259 7.85 -9.70 0.12
C ASP A 259 7.10 -8.62 0.91
N TRP A 260 7.85 -7.65 1.41
CA TRP A 260 7.33 -6.50 2.13
C TRP A 260 8.08 -5.23 1.69
N LEU A 261 7.52 -4.07 2.03
CA LEU A 261 8.14 -2.77 1.78
C LEU A 261 8.68 -2.20 3.09
N ASP A 262 9.86 -1.59 3.03
CA ASP A 262 10.42 -0.75 4.09
C ASP A 262 10.11 0.72 3.79
#